data_AF-A0A2X1JN49-F1
#
_entry.id   AF-A0A2X1JN49-F1
#
_cell.length_a   1.000
_cell.length_b   1.000
_cell.length_c   1.000
_cell.angle_alpha   90.00
_cell.angle_beta   90.00
_cell.angle_gamma   90.00
#
_symmetry.space_group_name_H-M   'P 1'
#
loop_
_entity.id
_entity.type
_entity.pdbx_description
1 polymer ?
#
loop_
_entity_poly.entity_id
_entity_poly.type
_entity_poly.pdbx_seq_one_letter_code
_entity_poly.pdbx_strand_id
1 'polypeptide(L)'
;MLIIQMTEEKAREHSKKRLARTFRVSPEVVSRLSPNKNDNNVYDRTFLAGNYLKIGWPSVNIMSSSDYKCVALTDYDRFPEDIDGEGDAFSLASKRTTTFMSSGMTLVESSPGRDVKDVKWRRTSPHEAPPTTGILSLYNRGDRRRWYWPCPHCGEYFQPCGDVVAGFRDIADPVLASEAAYIQCPSCSGRIMPEQKRELNGRGVWLRDGESINADGSRYGDPRRSVLRHSGWRGPAAAYQTLSQLVYKLLTAEQEYETTGSEETLKTVINTDWGLPYLPRASMEQRKSELLEQRAEPVPSRSVPDGG
;
A
#
# COMPACT_ATOMS: atom_id res chain seq x y z
N MET A 1 20.44 7.20 -12.27
CA MET A 1 19.23 6.63 -11.64
C MET A 1 18.95 5.28 -12.28
N LEU A 2 18.55 4.30 -11.49
CA LEU A 2 18.09 2.98 -11.95
C LEU A 2 16.61 2.83 -11.63
N ILE A 3 15.79 2.42 -12.59
CA ILE A 3 14.38 2.04 -12.40
C ILE A 3 14.26 0.56 -12.71
N ILE A 4 13.77 -0.23 -11.76
CA ILE A 4 13.56 -1.67 -11.92
C ILE A 4 12.06 -1.93 -12.04
N GLN A 5 11.67 -2.47 -13.19
CA GLN A 5 10.31 -2.98 -13.47
C GLN A 5 10.25 -4.48 -13.21
N MET A 6 9.05 -5.05 -13.11
CA MET A 6 8.85 -6.48 -12.81
C MET A 6 9.49 -7.47 -13.80
N THR A 7 9.55 -7.13 -15.08
CA THR A 7 10.10 -7.99 -16.15
C THR A 7 10.76 -7.13 -17.22
N GLU A 8 11.59 -7.74 -18.07
CA GLU A 8 12.20 -7.05 -19.22
C GLU A 8 11.13 -6.43 -20.14
N GLU A 9 10.06 -7.16 -20.43
CA GLU A 9 8.98 -6.67 -21.28
C GLU A 9 8.33 -5.41 -20.69
N LYS A 10 8.11 -5.39 -19.36
CA LYS A 10 7.53 -4.25 -18.66
C LYS A 10 8.50 -3.07 -18.56
N ALA A 11 9.81 -3.33 -18.44
CA ALA A 11 10.86 -2.31 -18.59
C ALA A 11 10.80 -1.63 -19.96
N ARG A 12 10.68 -2.43 -21.03
CA ARG A 12 10.56 -1.97 -22.41
C ARG A 12 9.28 -1.16 -22.64
N GLU A 13 8.16 -1.66 -22.13
CA GLU A 13 6.86 -0.99 -22.19
C GLU A 13 6.91 0.36 -21.47
N HIS A 14 7.45 0.40 -20.24
CA HIS A 14 7.58 1.62 -19.45
C HIS A 14 8.41 2.69 -20.18
N SER A 15 9.54 2.29 -20.77
CA SER A 15 10.37 3.19 -21.58
C SER A 15 9.62 3.77 -22.77
N LYS A 16 8.99 2.91 -23.58
CA LYS A 16 8.37 3.32 -24.85
C LYS A 16 7.04 4.06 -24.65
N LYS A 17 6.18 3.60 -23.76
CA LYS A 17 4.82 4.14 -23.59
C LYS A 17 4.77 5.32 -22.61
N ARG A 18 5.53 5.25 -21.51
CA ARG A 18 5.50 6.29 -20.47
C ARG A 18 6.64 7.30 -20.66
N LEU A 19 7.90 6.86 -20.51
CA LEU A 19 9.04 7.80 -20.47
C LEU A 19 9.24 8.55 -21.78
N ALA A 20 9.21 7.86 -22.92
CA ALA A 20 9.40 8.51 -24.23
C ALA A 20 8.31 9.57 -24.50
N ARG A 21 7.05 9.30 -24.12
CA ARG A 21 5.95 10.26 -24.22
C ARG A 21 6.20 11.46 -23.29
N THR A 22 6.55 11.21 -22.02
CA THR A 22 6.83 12.26 -21.04
C THR A 22 7.97 13.16 -21.49
N PHE A 23 9.06 12.58 -22.01
CA PHE A 23 10.20 13.35 -22.51
C PHE A 23 9.80 14.20 -23.70
N ARG A 24 9.10 13.62 -24.68
CA ARG A 24 8.66 14.35 -25.89
C ARG A 24 7.84 15.60 -25.58
N VAL A 25 6.99 15.56 -24.56
CA VAL A 25 6.11 16.69 -24.19
C VAL A 25 6.73 17.64 -23.16
N SER A 26 7.97 17.39 -22.73
CA SER A 26 8.66 18.20 -21.72
C SER A 26 9.88 18.89 -22.33
N PRO A 27 9.75 20.13 -22.85
CA PRO A 27 10.85 20.83 -23.53
C PRO A 27 12.13 20.90 -22.70
N GLU A 28 11.98 21.11 -21.39
CA GLU A 28 13.05 21.13 -20.41
C GLU A 28 13.82 19.80 -20.25
N VAL A 29 13.16 18.67 -20.46
CA VAL A 29 13.81 17.37 -20.41
C VAL A 29 14.51 17.11 -21.73
N VAL A 30 13.85 17.42 -22.85
CA VAL A 30 14.44 17.30 -24.20
C VAL A 30 15.72 18.09 -24.31
N SER A 31 15.76 19.33 -23.82
CA SER A 31 16.95 20.17 -23.87
C SER A 31 18.13 19.65 -23.04
N ARG A 32 17.88 18.68 -22.14
CA ARG A 32 18.89 18.06 -21.28
C ARG A 32 19.29 16.65 -21.75
N LEU A 33 18.55 16.03 -22.66
CA LEU A 33 18.89 14.72 -23.22
C LEU A 33 20.08 14.84 -24.18
N SER A 34 20.92 13.81 -24.23
CA SER A 34 21.99 13.74 -25.23
C SER A 34 21.39 13.79 -26.65
N PRO A 35 21.95 14.59 -27.58
CA PRO A 35 21.50 14.62 -28.97
C PRO A 35 21.93 13.36 -29.76
N ASN A 36 22.86 12.56 -29.21
CA ASN A 36 23.33 11.35 -29.87
C ASN A 36 22.26 10.26 -29.83
N LYS A 37 22.01 9.62 -30.98
CA LYS A 37 21.01 8.53 -31.08
C LYS A 37 21.41 7.30 -30.26
N ASN A 38 22.71 6.98 -30.23
CA ASN A 38 23.24 5.79 -29.52
C ASN A 38 23.13 5.90 -27.99
N ASP A 39 23.05 7.12 -27.47
CA ASP A 39 22.94 7.41 -26.04
C ASP A 39 21.51 7.27 -25.50
N ASN A 40 20.55 7.05 -26.41
CA ASN A 40 19.12 7.05 -26.15
C ASN A 40 18.47 5.74 -26.61
N ASN A 41 18.84 4.64 -25.95
CA ASN A 41 18.32 3.31 -26.22
C ASN A 41 17.02 3.01 -25.45
N VAL A 42 16.44 1.84 -25.69
CA VAL A 42 15.21 1.43 -25.02
C VAL A 42 15.38 1.40 -23.50
N TYR A 43 16.51 0.91 -22.98
CA TYR A 43 16.72 0.76 -21.55
C TYR A 43 17.61 1.84 -20.94
N ASP A 44 18.20 2.70 -21.77
CA ASP A 44 19.27 3.60 -21.36
C ASP A 44 19.02 5.00 -21.92
N ARG A 45 19.15 6.00 -21.07
CA ARG A 45 19.05 7.42 -21.45
C ARG A 45 20.21 8.18 -20.84
N THR A 46 20.96 8.88 -21.67
CA THR A 46 22.06 9.75 -21.22
C THR A 46 21.66 11.20 -21.38
N PHE A 47 21.99 12.00 -20.38
CA PHE A 47 21.75 13.44 -20.35
C PHE A 47 23.05 14.21 -20.57
N LEU A 48 22.97 15.43 -21.09
CA LEU A 48 24.12 16.31 -21.37
C LEU A 48 25.01 16.57 -20.16
N ALA A 49 24.42 16.59 -18.96
CA ALA A 49 25.16 16.75 -17.71
C ALA A 49 25.88 15.46 -17.25
N GLY A 50 25.92 14.41 -18.07
CA GLY A 50 26.51 13.11 -17.74
C GLY A 50 25.61 12.23 -16.87
N ASN A 51 24.40 12.68 -16.52
CA ASN A 51 23.45 11.83 -15.80
C ASN A 51 23.02 10.66 -16.70
N TYR A 52 22.82 9.50 -16.08
CA TYR A 52 22.43 8.28 -16.76
C TYR A 52 21.19 7.68 -16.09
N LEU A 53 20.18 7.38 -16.89
CA LEU A 53 18.96 6.70 -16.48
C LEU A 53 18.93 5.31 -17.12
N LYS A 54 19.01 4.27 -16.28
CA LYS A 54 18.84 2.88 -16.66
C LYS A 54 17.47 2.37 -16.26
N ILE A 55 16.86 1.59 -17.13
CA ILE A 55 15.58 0.91 -16.92
C ILE A 55 15.87 -0.58 -17.02
N GLY A 56 15.66 -1.29 -15.93
CA GLY A 56 16.01 -2.70 -15.80
C GLY A 56 14.87 -3.54 -15.22
N TRP A 57 15.22 -4.78 -14.92
CA TRP A 57 14.34 -5.79 -14.32
C TRP A 57 15.15 -6.58 -13.27
N PRO A 58 14.52 -7.41 -12.43
CA PRO A 58 15.19 -8.09 -11.34
C PRO A 58 16.06 -9.19 -11.94
N SER A 59 17.35 -8.90 -12.03
CA SER A 59 18.39 -9.84 -12.44
C SER A 59 19.70 -9.39 -11.81
N VAL A 60 20.54 -10.34 -11.42
CA VAL A 60 21.84 -10.04 -10.82
C VAL A 60 22.69 -9.16 -11.74
N ASN A 61 22.72 -9.42 -13.03
CA ASN A 61 23.50 -8.61 -13.99
C ASN A 61 23.15 -7.12 -14.00
N ILE A 62 21.87 -6.77 -13.78
CA ILE A 62 21.42 -5.38 -13.73
C ILE A 62 21.61 -4.78 -12.35
N MET A 63 21.35 -5.59 -11.33
CA MET A 63 21.36 -5.16 -9.94
C MET A 63 22.75 -5.20 -9.33
N SER A 64 23.75 -5.72 -10.04
CA SER A 64 25.15 -5.83 -9.63
C SER A 64 26.11 -4.92 -10.38
N SER A 65 27.30 -4.73 -9.81
CA SER A 65 28.46 -4.00 -10.37
C SER A 65 28.36 -2.47 -10.52
N SER A 66 27.19 -1.87 -10.77
CA SER A 66 27.07 -0.43 -11.08
C SER A 66 26.45 0.41 -9.97
N ASP A 67 27.11 1.47 -9.54
CA ASP A 67 26.58 2.39 -8.54
C ASP A 67 25.54 3.38 -9.12
N TYR A 68 24.45 3.61 -8.40
CA TYR A 68 23.40 4.56 -8.76
C TYR A 68 23.00 5.41 -7.56
N LYS A 69 23.01 6.74 -7.73
CA LYS A 69 22.54 7.67 -6.68
C LYS A 69 21.10 7.40 -6.26
N CYS A 70 20.22 7.11 -7.22
CA CYS A 70 18.82 6.79 -6.96
C CYS A 70 18.46 5.48 -7.63
N VAL A 71 17.84 4.56 -6.88
CA VAL A 71 17.27 3.30 -7.38
C VAL A 71 15.79 3.26 -7.02
N ALA A 72 14.92 2.97 -7.97
CA ALA A 72 13.49 2.81 -7.76
C ALA A 72 13.04 1.41 -8.18
N LEU A 73 12.41 0.68 -7.25
CA LEU A 73 11.79 -0.62 -7.48
C LEU A 73 10.27 -0.42 -7.54
N THR A 74 9.64 -0.73 -8.67
CA THR A 74 8.19 -0.54 -8.86
C THR A 74 7.48 -1.88 -8.97
N ASP A 75 6.30 -2.00 -8.38
CA ASP A 75 5.57 -3.26 -8.24
C ASP A 75 6.41 -4.37 -7.56
N TYR A 76 7.08 -4.02 -6.46
CA TYR A 76 8.02 -4.90 -5.73
C TYR A 76 7.46 -6.27 -5.37
N ASP A 77 6.19 -6.37 -4.99
CA ASP A 77 5.59 -7.66 -4.61
C ASP A 77 5.49 -8.64 -5.78
N ARG A 78 5.66 -8.19 -7.02
CA ARG A 78 5.71 -9.05 -8.22
C ARG A 78 7.11 -9.62 -8.51
N PHE A 79 8.14 -9.18 -7.79
CA PHE A 79 9.51 -9.64 -8.02
C PHE A 79 9.71 -11.05 -7.43
N PRO A 80 10.70 -11.83 -7.89
CA PRO A 80 11.12 -13.01 -7.14
C PRO A 80 11.54 -12.63 -5.71
N GLU A 81 11.30 -13.50 -4.74
CA GLU A 81 11.73 -13.25 -3.34
C GLU A 81 13.25 -13.27 -3.21
N ASP A 82 13.91 -14.05 -4.07
CA ASP A 82 15.35 -14.17 -4.20
C ASP A 82 15.74 -13.92 -5.66
N ILE A 83 16.61 -12.93 -5.90
CA ILE A 83 17.08 -12.57 -7.23
C ILE A 83 18.32 -13.41 -7.56
N ASP A 84 18.12 -14.44 -8.37
CA ASP A 84 19.15 -15.39 -8.85
C ASP A 84 20.05 -15.98 -7.73
N GLY A 85 19.56 -16.08 -6.48
CA GLY A 85 20.29 -16.65 -5.35
C GLY A 85 21.12 -15.65 -4.53
N GLU A 86 21.08 -14.35 -4.85
CA GLU A 86 21.83 -13.30 -4.14
C GLU A 86 21.01 -12.59 -3.05
N GLY A 87 19.72 -12.94 -2.88
CA GLY A 87 18.82 -12.40 -1.88
C GLY A 87 17.79 -11.41 -2.41
N ASP A 88 17.19 -10.64 -1.51
CA ASP A 88 16.05 -9.79 -1.85
C ASP A 88 16.48 -8.54 -2.66
N ALA A 89 15.61 -8.14 -3.60
CA ALA A 89 15.87 -7.02 -4.50
C ALA A 89 16.11 -5.69 -3.78
N PHE A 90 15.49 -5.43 -2.62
CA PHE A 90 15.72 -4.19 -1.88
C PHE A 90 17.13 -4.12 -1.29
N SER A 91 17.63 -5.23 -0.74
CA SER A 91 19.00 -5.34 -0.23
C SER A 91 20.02 -5.13 -1.34
N LEU A 92 19.83 -5.79 -2.50
CA LEU A 92 20.69 -5.62 -3.67
C LEU A 92 20.67 -4.17 -4.19
N ALA A 93 19.48 -3.57 -4.32
CA ALA A 93 19.33 -2.18 -4.75
C ALA A 93 20.00 -1.19 -3.79
N SER A 94 19.89 -1.41 -2.48
CA SER A 94 20.50 -0.56 -1.45
C SER A 94 22.02 -0.60 -1.45
N LYS A 95 22.63 -1.69 -1.92
CA LYS A 95 24.09 -1.73 -2.13
C LYS A 95 24.56 -0.80 -3.24
N ARG A 96 23.72 -0.49 -4.22
CA ARG A 96 24.06 0.41 -5.35
C ARG A 96 24.02 1.89 -4.98
N THR A 97 23.31 2.24 -3.91
CA THR A 97 23.21 3.62 -3.40
C THR A 97 24.22 3.90 -2.29
N THR A 98 24.94 2.87 -1.80
CA THR A 98 25.80 2.95 -0.61
C THR A 98 26.92 3.99 -0.75
N THR A 99 27.58 4.07 -1.90
CA THR A 99 28.69 5.01 -2.14
C THR A 99 28.25 6.48 -2.15
N PHE A 100 26.95 6.75 -2.28
CA PHE A 100 26.38 8.11 -2.27
C PHE A 100 25.97 8.61 -0.89
N MET A 101 26.13 7.79 0.16
CA MET A 101 25.87 8.15 1.56
C MET A 101 24.49 8.79 1.76
N SER A 102 24.41 9.96 2.39
CA SER A 102 23.17 10.69 2.66
C SER A 102 22.45 11.18 1.39
N SER A 103 23.13 11.19 0.25
CA SER A 103 22.54 11.59 -1.04
C SER A 103 21.99 10.41 -1.85
N GLY A 104 22.26 9.18 -1.41
CA GLY A 104 21.75 7.95 -1.99
C GLY A 104 20.30 7.69 -1.60
N MET A 105 19.48 7.18 -2.52
CA MET A 105 18.08 6.87 -2.26
C MET A 105 17.63 5.58 -2.94
N THR A 106 17.15 4.62 -2.13
CA THR A 106 16.43 3.43 -2.62
C THR A 106 14.95 3.60 -2.34
N LEU A 107 14.16 3.73 -3.40
CA LEU A 107 12.70 3.83 -3.35
C LEU A 107 12.08 2.48 -3.72
N VAL A 108 11.07 2.07 -2.97
CA VAL A 108 10.27 0.89 -3.27
C VAL A 108 8.80 1.28 -3.27
N GLU A 109 8.09 0.87 -4.32
CA GLU A 109 6.66 1.08 -4.49
C GLU A 109 6.01 -0.25 -4.89
N SER A 110 4.88 -0.57 -4.25
CA SER A 110 4.09 -1.76 -4.54
C SER A 110 2.75 -1.72 -3.82
N SER A 111 1.75 -2.38 -4.38
CA SER A 111 0.56 -2.81 -3.63
C SER A 111 0.88 -4.09 -2.82
N PRO A 112 0.27 -4.29 -1.64
CA PRO A 112 0.41 -5.55 -0.91
C PRO A 112 -0.19 -6.71 -1.71
N GLY A 113 0.63 -7.70 -2.06
CA GLY A 113 0.20 -8.88 -2.83
C GLY A 113 0.66 -10.21 -2.22
N ARG A 114 1.52 -10.19 -1.21
CA ARG A 114 2.03 -11.39 -0.53
C ARG A 114 1.09 -11.87 0.56
N ASP A 115 1.02 -13.20 0.69
CA ASP A 115 0.19 -13.84 1.70
C ASP A 115 0.73 -13.60 3.12
N VAL A 116 -0.20 -13.53 4.08
CA VAL A 116 0.12 -13.44 5.50
C VAL A 116 0.63 -14.79 6.00
N LYS A 117 1.86 -14.80 6.52
CA LYS A 117 2.54 -16.04 6.96
C LYS A 117 2.00 -16.58 8.28
N ASP A 118 1.62 -15.70 9.20
CA ASP A 118 1.06 -16.07 10.50
C ASP A 118 -0.38 -15.58 10.62
N VAL A 119 -1.32 -16.53 10.48
CA VAL A 119 -2.75 -16.25 10.62
C VAL A 119 -3.19 -16.04 12.06
N LYS A 120 -2.37 -16.34 13.07
CA LYS A 120 -2.65 -16.04 14.48
C LYS A 120 -2.08 -14.69 14.93
N TRP A 121 -1.32 -14.03 14.05
CA TRP A 121 -0.72 -12.75 14.33
C TRP A 121 -1.76 -11.71 14.77
N ARG A 122 -1.42 -11.01 15.86
CA ARG A 122 -2.19 -9.89 16.38
C ARG A 122 -1.38 -8.62 16.27
N ARG A 123 -2.06 -7.59 15.77
CA ARG A 123 -1.50 -6.27 15.63
C ARG A 123 -1.11 -5.71 17.00
N THR A 124 0.16 -5.31 17.18
CA THR A 124 0.65 -4.73 18.44
C THR A 124 0.52 -3.20 18.45
N SER A 125 0.56 -2.56 17.29
CA SER A 125 0.40 -1.10 17.15
C SER A 125 -0.53 -0.74 16.00
N PRO A 126 -1.24 0.40 16.02
CA PRO A 126 -2.26 0.73 15.03
C PRO A 126 -1.76 0.75 13.57
N HIS A 127 -0.47 1.03 13.35
CA HIS A 127 0.11 1.12 12.01
C HIS A 127 0.83 -0.15 11.57
N GLU A 128 1.02 -1.15 12.44
CA GLU A 128 1.71 -2.39 12.10
C GLU A 128 0.99 -3.20 11.03
N ALA A 129 1.75 -3.70 10.05
CA ALA A 129 1.26 -4.61 9.03
C ALA A 129 1.44 -6.06 9.49
N PRO A 130 0.59 -7.01 9.03
CA PRO A 130 0.79 -8.42 9.31
C PRO A 130 2.14 -8.93 8.77
N PRO A 131 2.65 -10.06 9.31
CA PRO A 131 3.89 -10.65 8.85
C PRO A 131 3.70 -11.25 7.45
N THR A 132 4.30 -10.59 6.46
CA THR A 132 4.38 -11.06 5.07
C THR A 132 5.83 -10.96 4.59
N THR A 133 6.10 -11.53 3.41
CA THR A 133 7.26 -11.14 2.58
C THR A 133 6.91 -9.89 1.77
N GLY A 134 7.85 -9.38 0.95
CA GLY A 134 7.57 -8.23 0.07
C GLY A 134 7.50 -6.87 0.79
N ILE A 135 6.66 -5.98 0.26
CA ILE A 135 6.58 -4.56 0.61
C ILE A 135 6.14 -4.33 2.05
N LEU A 136 5.23 -5.16 2.58
CA LEU A 136 4.78 -5.01 3.97
C LEU A 136 5.86 -5.45 4.97
N SER A 137 6.75 -6.38 4.58
CA SER A 137 7.96 -6.69 5.35
C SER A 137 8.86 -5.47 5.47
N LEU A 138 9.12 -4.78 4.36
CA LEU A 138 9.91 -3.55 4.34
C LEU A 138 9.23 -2.44 5.15
N TYR A 139 7.93 -2.26 4.97
CA TYR A 139 7.12 -1.31 5.73
C TYR A 139 7.28 -1.51 7.24
N ASN A 140 7.26 -2.75 7.72
CA ASN A 140 7.44 -3.07 9.15
C ASN A 140 8.85 -2.78 9.68
N ARG A 141 9.89 -2.79 8.83
CA ARG A 141 11.27 -2.35 9.17
C ARG A 141 11.37 -0.82 9.32
N GLY A 142 10.42 -0.08 8.75
CA GLY A 142 10.37 1.38 8.78
C GLY A 142 9.74 2.02 10.01
N ASP A 143 9.40 3.30 9.84
CA ASP A 143 8.58 4.09 10.76
C ASP A 143 7.06 3.98 10.52
N ARG A 144 6.65 3.12 9.56
CA ARG A 144 5.27 2.65 9.35
C ARG A 144 4.25 3.78 9.23
N ARG A 145 4.47 4.80 8.41
CA ARG A 145 3.55 5.94 8.32
C ARG A 145 2.21 5.59 7.68
N ARG A 146 1.13 6.15 8.22
CA ARG A 146 -0.22 6.10 7.66
C ARG A 146 -0.77 7.50 7.41
N TRP A 147 -1.72 7.59 6.48
CA TRP A 147 -2.36 8.84 6.09
C TRP A 147 -3.65 9.06 6.85
N TYR A 148 -3.82 10.29 7.32
CA TYR A 148 -4.95 10.72 8.13
C TYR A 148 -5.63 11.92 7.48
N TRP A 149 -6.96 11.93 7.51
CA TRP A 149 -7.77 13.08 7.11
C TRP A 149 -8.25 13.85 8.35
N PRO A 150 -8.17 15.19 8.35
CA PRO A 150 -8.88 16.01 9.32
C PRO A 150 -10.37 16.04 9.02
N CYS A 151 -11.20 15.61 9.97
CA CYS A 151 -12.66 15.66 9.83
C CYS A 151 -13.12 17.10 9.58
N PRO A 152 -13.97 17.37 8.58
CA PRO A 152 -14.50 18.71 8.33
C PRO A 152 -15.50 19.18 9.40
N HIS A 153 -16.03 18.26 10.22
CA HIS A 153 -17.05 18.56 11.22
C HIS A 153 -16.44 18.87 12.60
N CYS A 154 -15.51 18.04 13.08
CA CYS A 154 -14.93 18.17 14.42
C CYS A 154 -13.42 18.43 14.45
N GLY A 155 -12.73 18.46 13.30
CA GLY A 155 -11.28 18.66 13.22
C GLY A 155 -10.43 17.44 13.59
N GLU A 156 -10.99 16.45 14.26
CA GLU A 156 -10.28 15.21 14.63
C GLU A 156 -9.75 14.45 13.41
N TYR A 157 -8.60 13.82 13.58
CA TYR A 157 -7.91 13.10 12.50
C TYR A 157 -8.21 11.61 12.55
N PHE A 158 -8.50 11.03 11.40
CA PHE A 158 -8.76 9.59 11.29
C PHE A 158 -8.19 9.02 9.99
N GLN A 159 -7.96 7.70 9.96
CA GLN A 159 -7.50 7.02 8.76
C GLN A 159 -8.68 6.74 7.83
N PRO A 160 -8.63 7.15 6.56
CA PRO A 160 -9.66 6.81 5.57
C PRO A 160 -9.49 5.33 5.15
N CYS A 161 -10.09 4.42 5.92
CA CYS A 161 -10.04 2.97 5.75
C CYS A 161 -11.44 2.35 5.61
N GLY A 162 -11.50 1.04 5.35
CA GLY A 162 -12.78 0.32 5.25
C GLY A 162 -13.67 0.46 6.48
N ASP A 163 -13.06 0.52 7.68
CA ASP A 163 -13.80 0.59 8.96
C ASP A 163 -14.63 1.87 9.14
N VAL A 164 -14.29 2.93 8.39
CA VAL A 164 -15.02 4.21 8.42
C VAL A 164 -15.94 4.39 7.20
N VAL A 165 -16.07 3.38 6.33
CA VAL A 165 -17.05 3.41 5.23
C VAL A 165 -18.39 2.91 5.74
N ALA A 166 -19.44 3.69 5.55
CA ALA A 166 -20.78 3.40 6.06
C ALA A 166 -21.86 3.66 5.00
N GLY A 167 -23.12 3.31 5.31
CA GLY A 167 -24.29 3.64 4.49
C GLY A 167 -24.63 2.66 3.38
N PHE A 168 -23.84 1.59 3.19
CA PHE A 168 -24.01 0.66 2.07
C PHE A 168 -24.46 -0.75 2.47
N ARG A 169 -24.33 -1.14 3.75
CA ARG A 169 -24.53 -2.54 4.19
C ARG A 169 -26.00 -3.00 4.19
N ASP A 170 -26.94 -2.07 4.35
CA ASP A 170 -28.38 -2.38 4.45
C ASP A 170 -29.11 -2.35 3.09
N ILE A 171 -28.36 -2.22 1.99
CA ILE A 171 -28.92 -2.09 0.62
C ILE A 171 -28.52 -3.34 -0.17
N ALA A 172 -29.52 -4.09 -0.63
CA ALA A 172 -29.29 -5.36 -1.33
C ALA A 172 -28.68 -5.19 -2.72
N ASP A 173 -29.07 -4.13 -3.45
CA ASP A 173 -28.55 -3.85 -4.78
C ASP A 173 -27.14 -3.22 -4.69
N PRO A 174 -26.09 -3.83 -5.27
CA PRO A 174 -24.73 -3.32 -5.17
C PRO A 174 -24.51 -1.93 -5.75
N VAL A 175 -25.29 -1.55 -6.77
CA VAL A 175 -25.18 -0.22 -7.40
C VAL A 175 -25.72 0.82 -6.44
N LEU A 176 -26.95 0.65 -5.96
CA LEU A 176 -27.57 1.56 -4.99
C LEU A 176 -26.77 1.64 -3.69
N ALA A 177 -26.24 0.51 -3.21
CA ALA A 177 -25.38 0.45 -2.04
C ALA A 177 -24.09 1.27 -2.23
N SER A 178 -23.48 1.17 -3.40
CA SER A 178 -22.25 1.90 -3.72
C SER A 178 -22.45 3.41 -3.86
N GLU A 179 -23.62 3.85 -4.34
CA GLU A 179 -23.99 5.26 -4.45
C GLU A 179 -24.30 5.87 -3.08
N ALA A 180 -24.89 5.08 -2.17
CA ALA A 180 -25.21 5.50 -0.81
C ALA A 180 -24.00 5.57 0.13
N ALA A 181 -22.86 4.98 -0.26
CA ALA A 181 -21.67 4.89 0.58
C ALA A 181 -21.07 6.26 0.92
N TYR A 182 -20.74 6.46 2.19
CA TYR A 182 -20.06 7.66 2.68
C TYR A 182 -18.99 7.30 3.72
N ILE A 183 -18.12 8.27 4.04
CA ILE A 183 -17.15 8.13 5.12
C ILE A 183 -17.75 8.68 6.41
N GLN A 184 -17.81 7.87 7.46
CA GLN A 184 -18.29 8.26 8.78
C GLN A 184 -17.11 8.59 9.69
N CYS A 185 -17.09 9.80 10.25
CA CYS A 185 -16.07 10.16 11.23
C CYS A 185 -16.20 9.28 12.49
N PRO A 186 -15.14 8.62 12.96
CA PRO A 186 -15.21 7.78 14.16
C PRO A 186 -15.38 8.60 15.45
N SER A 187 -15.06 9.90 15.45
CA SER A 187 -15.11 10.75 16.65
C SER A 187 -16.46 11.45 16.82
N CYS A 188 -17.03 12.00 15.74
CA CYS A 188 -18.28 12.79 15.80
C CYS A 188 -19.44 12.16 15.02
N SER A 189 -19.25 11.00 14.39
CA SER A 189 -20.24 10.35 13.52
C SER A 189 -20.70 11.17 12.31
N GLY A 190 -20.06 12.31 12.05
CA GLY A 190 -20.35 13.19 10.92
C GLY A 190 -20.12 12.48 9.59
N ARG A 191 -21.05 12.68 8.66
CA ARG A 191 -21.02 12.09 7.31
C ARG A 191 -20.15 12.94 6.39
N ILE A 192 -19.20 12.31 5.73
CA ILE A 192 -18.28 12.92 4.80
C ILE A 192 -18.56 12.30 3.43
N MET A 193 -18.99 13.13 2.50
CA MET A 193 -19.43 12.69 1.18
C MET A 193 -18.23 12.49 0.24
N PRO A 194 -18.32 11.60 -0.76
CA PRO A 194 -17.22 11.29 -1.68
C PRO A 194 -16.62 12.51 -2.40
N GLU A 195 -17.38 13.56 -2.63
CA GLU A 195 -16.94 14.80 -3.31
C GLU A 195 -15.89 15.55 -2.49
N GLN A 196 -15.93 15.43 -1.16
CA GLN A 196 -14.99 16.07 -0.24
C GLN A 196 -13.60 15.40 -0.26
N LYS A 197 -13.46 14.23 -0.89
CA LYS A 197 -12.22 13.45 -0.94
C LYS A 197 -11.02 14.26 -1.42
N ARG A 198 -11.17 15.05 -2.48
CA ARG A 198 -10.05 15.81 -3.06
C ARG A 198 -9.52 16.85 -2.08
N GLU A 199 -10.41 17.55 -1.39
CA GLU A 199 -10.05 18.53 -0.37
C GLU A 199 -9.37 17.86 0.81
N LEU A 200 -9.95 16.76 1.32
CA LEU A 200 -9.40 16.03 2.45
C LEU A 200 -8.03 15.41 2.15
N ASN A 201 -7.82 14.93 0.93
CA ASN A 201 -6.49 14.52 0.45
C ASN A 201 -5.51 15.69 0.36
N GLY A 202 -5.95 16.91 0.13
CA GLY A 202 -5.08 18.10 0.17
C GLY A 202 -4.67 18.50 1.59
N ARG A 203 -5.54 18.24 2.58
CA ARG A 203 -5.30 18.57 4.00
C ARG A 203 -4.77 17.40 4.84
N GLY A 204 -4.63 16.23 4.24
CA GLY A 204 -4.25 15.03 4.97
C GLY A 204 -2.81 15.12 5.51
N VAL A 205 -2.54 14.34 6.54
CA VAL A 205 -1.25 14.32 7.21
C VAL A 205 -0.71 12.90 7.34
N TRP A 206 0.61 12.77 7.23
CA TRP A 206 1.30 11.54 7.56
C TRP A 206 1.62 11.49 9.05
N LEU A 207 1.20 10.43 9.72
CA LEU A 207 1.57 10.10 11.09
C LEU A 207 2.40 8.84 11.11
N ARG A 208 3.44 8.80 11.94
CA ARG A 208 4.24 7.61 12.22
C ARG A 208 3.51 6.70 13.20
N ASP A 209 3.96 5.46 13.29
CA ASP A 209 3.48 4.55 14.33
C ASP A 209 3.83 5.11 15.72
N GLY A 210 2.86 5.12 16.64
CA GLY A 210 2.99 5.77 17.96
C GLY A 210 2.79 7.29 17.97
N GLU A 211 2.63 7.94 16.81
CA GLU A 211 2.32 9.37 16.70
C GLU A 211 0.81 9.58 16.55
N SER A 212 0.29 10.57 17.27
CA SER A 212 -1.10 11.04 17.21
C SER A 212 -1.14 12.54 16.97
N ILE A 213 -2.32 13.05 16.61
CA ILE A 213 -2.53 14.47 16.31
C ILE A 213 -3.90 14.89 16.83
N ASN A 214 -3.95 16.03 17.50
CA ASN A 214 -5.18 16.63 18.02
C ASN A 214 -5.88 17.46 16.93
N ALA A 215 -7.15 17.83 17.16
CA ALA A 215 -7.91 18.69 16.25
C ALA A 215 -7.26 20.06 15.97
N ASP A 216 -6.47 20.60 16.90
CA ASP A 216 -5.71 21.85 16.72
C ASP A 216 -4.44 21.69 15.85
N GLY A 217 -4.12 20.46 15.43
CA GLY A 217 -2.93 20.13 14.65
C GLY A 217 -1.68 19.84 15.47
N SER A 218 -1.73 19.93 16.80
CA SER A 218 -0.62 19.55 17.67
C SER A 218 -0.40 18.04 17.65
N ARG A 219 0.87 17.63 17.47
CA ARG A 219 1.28 16.22 17.40
C ARG A 219 1.83 15.76 18.75
N TYR A 220 1.48 14.54 19.15
CA TYR A 220 1.92 13.95 20.42
C TYR A 220 2.14 12.43 20.29
N GLY A 221 2.65 11.81 21.36
CA GLY A 221 3.00 10.39 21.40
C GLY A 221 4.51 10.13 21.24
N ASP A 222 4.87 8.85 21.15
CA ASP A 222 6.25 8.40 20.98
C ASP A 222 6.43 7.81 19.58
N PRO A 223 6.80 8.62 18.57
CA PRO A 223 6.89 8.16 17.19
C PRO A 223 8.03 7.16 17.00
N ARG A 224 7.72 6.03 16.38
CA ARG A 224 8.70 5.02 15.97
C ARG A 224 9.85 5.68 15.18
N ARG A 225 11.07 5.46 15.66
CA ARG A 225 12.30 5.93 14.98
C ARG A 225 12.78 4.85 14.03
N SER A 226 13.09 5.22 12.80
CA SER A 226 13.74 4.36 11.81
C SER A 226 14.54 5.23 10.84
N VAL A 227 15.61 4.67 10.28
CA VAL A 227 16.34 5.27 9.17
C VAL A 227 15.61 5.11 7.84
N LEU A 228 14.61 4.22 7.79
CA LEU A 228 13.79 3.98 6.61
C LEU A 228 12.41 4.62 6.77
N ARG A 229 12.10 5.57 5.88
CA ARG A 229 10.76 6.15 5.75
C ARG A 229 9.88 5.21 4.93
N HIS A 230 8.84 4.68 5.56
CA HIS A 230 7.82 3.87 4.88
C HIS A 230 6.45 4.49 5.08
N SER A 231 5.61 4.39 4.05
CA SER A 231 4.37 5.15 4.03
C SER A 231 3.30 4.36 3.26
N GLY A 232 2.18 4.08 3.91
CA GLY A 232 1.07 3.31 3.35
C GLY A 232 -0.20 4.14 3.24
N TRP A 233 -0.82 4.12 2.07
CA TRP A 233 -2.14 4.70 1.78
C TRP A 233 -3.18 3.60 1.60
N ARG A 234 -4.44 3.92 1.89
CA ARG A 234 -5.58 2.99 1.75
C ARG A 234 -6.53 3.44 0.65
N GLY A 235 -7.32 2.49 0.14
CA GLY A 235 -8.23 2.67 -0.99
C GLY A 235 -9.05 3.96 -0.95
N PRO A 236 -9.74 4.30 0.16
CA PRO A 236 -10.55 5.51 0.22
C PRO A 236 -9.77 6.81 -0.08
N ALA A 237 -8.47 6.87 0.20
CA ALA A 237 -7.60 7.99 -0.14
C ALA A 237 -7.02 7.95 -1.57
N ALA A 238 -7.10 6.83 -2.30
CA ALA A 238 -6.48 6.66 -3.61
C ALA A 238 -7.08 7.61 -4.67
N ALA A 239 -6.25 8.40 -5.36
CA ALA A 239 -6.74 9.45 -6.26
C ALA A 239 -7.62 8.95 -7.43
N TYR A 240 -7.34 7.76 -7.96
CA TYR A 240 -8.01 7.21 -9.15
C TYR A 240 -9.13 6.22 -8.87
N GLN A 241 -9.57 6.10 -7.61
CA GLN A 241 -10.70 5.27 -7.21
C GLN A 241 -11.75 6.12 -6.52
N THR A 242 -13.00 6.00 -6.96
CA THR A 242 -14.13 6.59 -6.23
C THR A 242 -14.56 5.68 -5.09
N LEU A 243 -15.21 6.23 -4.07
CA LEU A 243 -15.73 5.42 -2.96
C LEU A 243 -16.76 4.40 -3.46
N SER A 244 -17.64 4.81 -4.37
CA SER A 244 -18.63 3.94 -4.99
C SER A 244 -17.97 2.78 -5.74
N GLN A 245 -16.91 3.02 -6.51
CA GLN A 245 -16.18 1.91 -7.16
C GLN A 245 -15.57 0.92 -6.15
N LEU A 246 -15.03 1.40 -5.04
CA LEU A 246 -14.47 0.53 -3.99
C LEU A 246 -15.55 -0.36 -3.37
N VAL A 247 -16.68 0.24 -3.03
CA VAL A 247 -17.80 -0.45 -2.39
C VAL A 247 -18.47 -1.42 -3.36
N TYR A 248 -18.74 -0.99 -4.59
CA TYR A 248 -19.32 -1.85 -5.63
C TYR A 248 -18.48 -3.12 -5.83
N LYS A 249 -17.18 -2.96 -6.07
CA LYS A 249 -16.26 -4.10 -6.25
C LYS A 249 -16.21 -5.02 -5.03
N LEU A 250 -16.24 -4.45 -3.83
CA LEU A 250 -16.26 -5.22 -2.59
C LEU A 250 -17.54 -6.06 -2.51
N LEU A 251 -18.71 -5.46 -2.71
CA LEU A 251 -20.00 -6.15 -2.64
C LEU A 251 -20.12 -7.24 -3.70
N THR A 252 -19.72 -6.98 -4.94
CA THR A 252 -19.73 -8.00 -6.00
C THR A 252 -18.78 -9.15 -5.69
N ALA A 253 -17.62 -8.86 -5.10
CA ALA A 253 -16.67 -9.90 -4.70
C ALA A 253 -17.17 -10.73 -3.51
N GLU A 254 -17.89 -10.11 -2.56
CA GLU A 254 -18.54 -10.81 -1.45
C GLU A 254 -19.67 -11.72 -1.97
N GLN A 255 -20.50 -11.24 -2.90
CA GLN A 255 -21.55 -12.06 -3.55
C GLN A 255 -20.99 -13.25 -4.35
N GLU A 256 -19.89 -13.05 -5.08
CA GLU A 256 -19.20 -14.14 -5.79
C GLU A 256 -18.67 -15.18 -4.80
N TYR A 257 -18.08 -14.73 -3.69
CA TYR A 257 -17.60 -15.63 -2.63
C TYR A 257 -18.77 -16.43 -2.02
N GLU A 258 -19.90 -15.79 -1.72
CA GLU A 258 -21.08 -16.46 -1.16
C GLU A 258 -21.68 -17.52 -2.09
N THR A 259 -21.60 -17.29 -3.41
CA THR A 259 -22.18 -18.19 -4.41
C THR A 259 -21.25 -19.32 -4.85
N THR A 260 -19.93 -19.07 -4.87
CA THR A 260 -18.93 -19.99 -5.44
C THR A 260 -17.97 -20.57 -4.40
N GLY A 261 -17.82 -19.94 -3.24
CA GLY A 261 -16.76 -20.20 -2.27
C GLY A 261 -15.36 -19.73 -2.70
N SER A 262 -15.21 -19.10 -3.88
CA SER A 262 -13.93 -18.64 -4.40
C SER A 262 -13.50 -17.33 -3.73
N GLU A 263 -12.27 -17.30 -3.21
CA GLU A 263 -11.69 -16.12 -2.55
C GLU A 263 -10.85 -15.23 -3.50
N GLU A 264 -10.65 -15.61 -4.76
CA GLU A 264 -9.69 -14.95 -5.66
C GLU A 264 -10.07 -13.50 -6.02
N THR A 265 -11.34 -13.25 -6.34
CA THR A 265 -11.84 -11.90 -6.63
C THR A 265 -11.75 -11.03 -5.38
N LEU A 266 -12.14 -11.57 -4.22
CA LEU A 266 -12.08 -10.86 -2.96
C LEU A 266 -10.63 -10.52 -2.57
N LYS A 267 -9.71 -11.47 -2.73
CA LYS A 267 -8.26 -11.27 -2.54
C LYS A 267 -7.75 -10.14 -3.41
N THR A 268 -8.13 -10.11 -4.69
CA THR A 268 -7.71 -9.08 -5.64
C THR A 268 -8.20 -7.69 -5.23
N VAL A 269 -9.48 -7.58 -4.86
CA VAL A 269 -10.11 -6.32 -4.42
C VAL A 269 -9.46 -5.81 -3.13
N ILE A 270 -9.24 -6.66 -2.14
CA ILE A 270 -8.65 -6.26 -0.85
C ILE A 270 -7.19 -5.78 -1.02
N ASN A 271 -6.39 -6.55 -1.78
CA ASN A 271 -4.99 -6.23 -2.04
C ASN A 271 -4.80 -4.96 -2.87
N THR A 272 -5.51 -4.85 -3.99
CA THR A 272 -5.25 -3.83 -5.01
C THR A 272 -6.09 -2.58 -4.81
N ASP A 273 -7.38 -2.73 -4.52
CA ASP A 273 -8.30 -1.61 -4.41
C ASP A 273 -8.29 -1.03 -2.98
N TRP A 274 -8.36 -1.88 -1.95
CA TRP A 274 -8.36 -1.41 -0.56
C TRP A 274 -6.96 -1.14 0.01
N GLY A 275 -5.91 -1.67 -0.64
CA GLY A 275 -4.52 -1.49 -0.21
C GLY A 275 -4.23 -2.21 1.10
N LEU A 276 -4.85 -3.37 1.31
CA LEU A 276 -4.75 -4.17 2.53
C LEU A 276 -4.28 -5.58 2.19
N PRO A 277 -3.46 -6.21 3.02
CA PRO A 277 -3.13 -7.63 2.87
C PRO A 277 -4.39 -8.47 3.09
N TYR A 278 -4.70 -9.33 2.12
CA TYR A 278 -5.79 -10.27 2.23
C TYR A 278 -5.54 -11.31 3.32
N LEU A 279 -6.56 -11.53 4.15
CA LEU A 279 -6.62 -12.61 5.13
C LEU A 279 -7.73 -13.57 4.70
N PRO A 280 -7.44 -14.86 4.49
CA PRO A 280 -8.46 -15.84 4.10
C PRO A 280 -9.65 -15.86 5.05
N ARG A 281 -10.87 -16.02 4.53
CA ARG A 281 -12.11 -15.97 5.32
C ARG A 281 -12.17 -17.12 6.32
N ALA A 282 -11.75 -18.32 5.90
CA ALA A 282 -11.63 -19.48 6.79
C ALA A 282 -10.74 -19.20 8.03
N SER A 283 -9.65 -18.44 7.85
CA SER A 283 -8.79 -18.05 8.96
C SER A 283 -9.43 -17.01 9.88
N MET A 284 -10.34 -16.18 9.37
CA MET A 284 -11.10 -15.22 10.19
C MET A 284 -12.18 -15.90 11.03
N GLU A 285 -12.83 -16.95 10.51
CA GLU A 285 -13.82 -17.74 11.26
C GLU A 285 -13.18 -18.50 12.41
N GLN A 286 -12.03 -19.15 12.17
CA GLN A 286 -11.26 -19.81 13.23
C GLN A 286 -10.90 -18.85 14.38
N ARG A 287 -10.52 -17.60 14.06
CA ARG A 287 -10.25 -16.55 15.07
C ARG A 287 -11.49 -16.21 15.90
N LYS A 288 -12.69 -16.14 15.30
CA LYS A 288 -13.93 -15.87 16.03
C LYS A 288 -14.25 -17.00 17.00
N SER A 289 -14.05 -18.26 16.59
CA SER A 289 -14.25 -19.43 17.47
C SER A 289 -13.29 -19.45 18.65
N GLU A 290 -11.99 -19.21 18.44
CA GLU A 290 -11.00 -19.14 19.53
C GLU A 290 -11.31 -17.99 20.53
N LEU A 291 -11.84 -16.85 20.05
CA LEU A 291 -12.27 -15.74 20.92
C LEU A 291 -13.50 -16.08 21.76
N LEU A 292 -14.42 -16.88 21.21
CA LEU A 292 -15.58 -17.37 21.96
C LEU A 292 -15.16 -18.40 23.01
N GLU A 293 -14.21 -19.27 22.68
CA GLU A 293 -13.63 -20.27 23.61
C GLU A 293 -12.91 -19.60 24.79
N GLN A 294 -12.14 -18.53 24.54
CA GLN A 294 -11.49 -17.76 25.61
C GLN A 294 -12.48 -16.97 26.50
N ARG A 295 -13.70 -16.73 26.01
CA ARG A 295 -14.79 -16.10 26.76
C ARG A 295 -15.71 -17.14 27.43
N ALA A 296 -15.44 -18.43 27.23
CA ALA A 296 -16.20 -19.48 27.91
C ALA A 296 -15.94 -19.38 29.41
N GLU A 297 -16.98 -19.09 30.17
CA GLU A 297 -16.91 -19.14 31.62
C GLU A 297 -16.74 -20.60 32.07
N PRO A 298 -15.87 -20.88 33.06
CA PRO A 298 -15.69 -22.23 33.57
C PRO A 298 -16.97 -22.67 34.29
N VAL A 299 -17.79 -23.48 33.63
CA VAL A 299 -18.97 -24.11 34.23
C VAL A 299 -18.52 -25.36 34.99
N PRO A 300 -18.77 -25.46 36.31
CA PRO A 300 -18.50 -26.69 37.05
C PRO A 300 -19.23 -27.89 36.43
N SER A 301 -18.54 -29.03 36.32
CA SER A 301 -19.16 -30.27 35.87
C SER A 301 -20.39 -30.59 36.71
N ARG A 302 -21.54 -30.81 36.05
CA ARG A 302 -22.89 -31.03 36.64
C ARG A 302 -23.58 -29.80 37.24
N SER A 303 -23.24 -28.59 36.79
CA SER A 303 -24.04 -27.39 37.09
C SER A 303 -24.79 -26.90 35.86
N VAL A 304 -26.01 -26.42 36.06
CA VAL A 304 -26.81 -25.74 35.03
C VAL A 304 -26.69 -24.24 35.30
N PRO A 305 -26.26 -23.42 34.32
CA PRO A 305 -26.22 -21.97 34.49
C PRO A 305 -27.62 -21.39 34.71
N ASP A 306 -27.77 -20.46 35.66
CA ASP A 306 -29.04 -19.77 35.90
C ASP A 306 -29.30 -18.76 34.78
N GLY A 307 -30.09 -19.17 33.78
CA GLY A 307 -30.48 -18.29 32.67
C GLY A 307 -31.04 -19.06 31.49
N GLY A 308 -32.30 -19.49 31.59
CA GLY A 308 -33.15 -19.90 30.47
C GLY A 308 -34.30 -18.92 30.31
#